data_AF-M8DD26-F1
#
_entry.id   AF-M8DD26-F1
#
_cell.length_a   1.000
_cell.length_b   1.000
_cell.length_c   1.000
_cell.angle_alpha   90.00
_cell.angle_beta   90.00
_cell.angle_gamma   90.00
#
_symmetry.space_group_name_H-M   'P 1'
#
loop_
_entity.id
_entity.type
_entity.pdbx_description
1 polymer ?
#
loop_
_entity_poly.entity_id
_entity_poly.type
_entity_poly.pdbx_seq_one_letter_code
_entity_poly.pdbx_strand_id
1 'polypeptide(L)'
;MHYDFDQVHNRFHTDSIKWDRTEKLFGDKDILPMWIADMDFRCPLPVIERLISRAEHGIFGYTARSDSYFESGGEGFTRVNIACPRSVLEEGLQRMASAVHQWVQ
;
A
#
# COMPACT_ATOMS: atom_id res chain seq x y z
N MET A 1 -16.54 -12.74 0.24
CA MET A 1 -15.13 -13.11 -0.03
C MET A 1 -14.44 -13.33 1.30
N HIS A 2 -13.73 -14.45 1.45
CA HIS A 2 -12.93 -14.74 2.62
C HIS A 2 -11.47 -14.51 2.25
N TYR A 3 -10.77 -13.67 3.02
CA TYR A 3 -9.33 -13.42 2.87
C TYR A 3 -8.63 -14.11 4.04
N ASP A 4 -7.64 -14.94 3.73
CA ASP A 4 -6.76 -15.54 4.71
C ASP A 4 -5.55 -14.63 4.90
N PHE A 5 -5.55 -13.85 5.98
CA PHE A 5 -4.43 -12.99 6.35
C PHE A 5 -3.39 -13.72 7.23
N ASP A 6 -3.66 -14.96 7.64
CA ASP A 6 -2.72 -15.79 8.38
C ASP A 6 -1.80 -16.57 7.42
N GLN A 7 -2.16 -16.65 6.15
CA GLN A 7 -1.30 -17.21 5.11
C GLN A 7 0.02 -16.44 5.00
N VAL A 8 1.13 -17.10 5.34
CA VAL A 8 2.48 -16.56 5.16
C VAL A 8 2.92 -16.69 3.71
N HIS A 9 3.31 -15.58 3.10
CA HIS A 9 3.87 -15.54 1.75
C HIS A 9 5.38 -15.33 1.78
N ASN A 10 6.13 -16.17 1.08
CA ASN A 10 7.56 -15.95 0.88
C ASN A 10 7.79 -14.78 -0.09
N ARG A 11 8.52 -13.74 0.37
CA ARG A 11 8.89 -12.55 -0.41
C ARG A 11 10.40 -12.40 -0.64
N PHE A 12 11.19 -13.42 -0.31
CA PHE A 12 12.61 -13.47 -0.67
C PHE A 12 12.77 -13.75 -2.16
N HIS A 13 13.81 -13.17 -2.76
CA HIS A 13 14.13 -13.29 -4.18
C HIS A 13 13.00 -12.81 -5.11
N THR A 14 12.22 -11.82 -4.67
CA THR A 14 11.17 -11.18 -5.49
C THR A 14 11.50 -9.74 -5.85
N ASP A 15 12.77 -9.32 -5.67
CA ASP A 15 13.22 -7.93 -5.74
C ASP A 15 12.49 -6.99 -4.77
N SER A 16 12.06 -7.52 -3.62
CA SER A 16 11.40 -6.74 -2.58
C SER A 16 12.39 -5.81 -1.88
N ILE A 17 12.11 -4.51 -1.83
CA ILE A 17 12.92 -3.59 -1.01
C ILE A 17 12.84 -3.98 0.47
N LYS A 18 11.67 -4.42 0.95
CA LYS A 18 11.46 -4.81 2.34
C LYS A 18 12.32 -6.01 2.75
N TRP A 19 12.34 -7.05 1.91
CA TRP A 19 12.96 -8.35 2.23
C TRP A 19 14.35 -8.56 1.62
N ASP A 20 14.61 -8.11 0.38
CA ASP A 20 15.84 -8.41 -0.36
C ASP A 20 16.91 -7.30 -0.29
N ARG A 21 16.69 -6.25 0.51
CA ARG A 21 17.64 -5.12 0.64
C ARG A 21 18.12 -4.91 2.08
N THR A 22 17.80 -5.83 3.01
CA THR A 22 18.16 -5.71 4.43
C THR A 22 19.67 -5.61 4.66
N GLU A 23 20.47 -6.48 4.05
CA GLU A 23 21.94 -6.45 4.16
C GLU A 23 22.51 -5.12 3.66
N LYS A 24 22.04 -4.65 2.51
CA LYS A 24 22.51 -3.40 1.91
C LYS A 24 22.12 -2.16 2.73
N LEU A 25 20.94 -2.16 3.35
CA LEU A 25 20.39 -1.00 4.05
C LEU A 25 20.74 -0.96 5.55
N PHE A 26 20.88 -2.13 6.17
CA PHE A 26 21.03 -2.29 7.61
C PHE A 26 22.26 -3.12 8.02
N GLY A 27 23.02 -3.66 7.06
CA GLY A 27 24.27 -4.39 7.32
C GLY A 27 24.09 -5.85 7.73
N ASP A 28 22.85 -6.36 7.78
CA ASP A 28 22.55 -7.72 8.18
C ASP A 28 21.42 -8.30 7.32
N LYS A 29 21.63 -9.52 6.83
CA LYS A 29 20.68 -10.27 6.01
C LYS A 29 19.64 -11.01 6.83
N ASP A 30 19.93 -11.28 8.11
CA ASP A 30 19.11 -12.10 9.02
C ASP A 30 18.18 -11.23 9.89
N ILE A 31 17.72 -10.10 9.36
CA ILE A 31 16.75 -9.19 10.00
C ILE A 31 15.33 -9.58 9.61
N LEU A 32 14.42 -9.59 10.59
CA LEU A 32 12.97 -9.62 10.32
C LEU A 32 12.49 -8.20 9.93
N PRO A 33 12.09 -7.96 8.66
CA PRO A 33 11.85 -6.60 8.20
C PRO A 33 10.45 -6.10 8.58
N MET A 34 10.38 -5.07 9.42
CA MET A 34 9.13 -4.43 9.87
C MET A 34 9.13 -2.90 9.65
N TRP A 35 9.90 -2.41 8.67
CA TRP A 35 10.31 -1.01 8.59
C TRP A 35 9.62 -0.20 7.48
N ILE A 36 9.51 -0.75 6.26
CA ILE A 36 8.95 -0.02 5.11
C ILE A 36 7.44 -0.29 4.94
N ALA A 37 6.69 0.74 4.54
CA ALA A 37 5.23 0.73 4.51
C ALA A 37 4.63 0.08 3.24
N ASP A 38 4.94 -1.21 3.04
CA ASP A 38 4.20 -2.15 2.21
C ASP A 38 3.66 -3.32 3.07
N MET A 39 2.91 -4.25 2.48
CA MET A 39 2.29 -5.37 3.20
C MET A 39 2.86 -6.72 2.73
N ASP A 40 2.81 -7.72 3.61
CA ASP A 40 3.17 -9.12 3.29
C ASP A 40 1.95 -9.97 2.92
N PHE A 41 0.83 -9.32 2.59
CA PHE A 41 -0.39 -9.97 2.11
C PHE A 41 -0.45 -9.99 0.58
N ARG A 42 -1.08 -11.03 0.05
CA ARG A 42 -1.44 -11.07 -1.36
C ARG A 42 -2.39 -9.91 -1.71
N CYS A 43 -2.18 -9.29 -2.87
CA CYS A 43 -3.10 -8.31 -3.42
C CYS A 43 -4.52 -8.91 -3.60
N PRO A 44 -5.61 -8.16 -3.38
CA PRO A 44 -6.96 -8.69 -3.56
C PRO A 44 -7.17 -9.32 -4.94
N LEU A 45 -7.89 -10.46 -5.00
CA LEU A 45 -8.15 -11.17 -6.26
C LEU A 45 -8.71 -10.27 -7.38
N PRO A 46 -9.68 -9.35 -7.11
CA PRO A 46 -10.17 -8.45 -8.15
C PRO A 46 -9.08 -7.59 -8.79
N VAL A 47 -8.03 -7.22 -8.04
CA VAL A 47 -6.91 -6.44 -8.59
C VAL A 47 -6.02 -7.34 -9.45
N ILE A 48 -5.68 -8.53 -8.95
CA ILE A 48 -4.86 -9.51 -9.67
C ILE A 48 -5.52 -9.90 -11.00
N GLU A 49 -6.81 -10.22 -10.99
CA GLU A 49 -7.56 -10.62 -12.18
C GLU A 49 -7.59 -9.50 -13.23
N ARG A 50 -7.73 -8.24 -12.81
CA ARG A 50 -7.71 -7.09 -13.74
C ARG A 50 -6.32 -6.87 -14.34
N LEU A 51 -5.25 -7.10 -13.56
CA LEU A 51 -3.88 -7.05 -14.08
C LEU A 51 -3.61 -8.16 -15.09
N ILE A 52 -4.02 -9.40 -14.80
CA ILE A 52 -3.89 -10.54 -15.71
C ILE A 52 -4.66 -10.26 -17.01
N SER A 53 -5.93 -9.89 -16.92
CA SER A 53 -6.76 -9.58 -18.10
C SER A 53 -6.16 -8.46 -18.96
N ARG A 54 -5.57 -7.42 -18.34
CA ARG A 54 -4.90 -6.34 -19.09
C ARG A 54 -3.61 -6.82 -19.76
N ALA A 55 -2.88 -7.73 -19.13
CA ALA A 55 -1.66 -8.33 -19.69
C ALA A 55 -1.98 -9.25 -20.87
N GLU A 56 -3.06 -10.03 -20.80
CA GLU A 56 -3.51 -10.92 -21.87
C GLU A 56 -3.88 -10.19 -23.17
N HIS A 57 -4.29 -8.92 -23.08
CA HIS A 57 -4.56 -8.10 -24.26
C HIS A 57 -3.33 -7.94 -25.19
N GLY A 58 -2.10 -8.05 -24.66
CA GLY A 58 -0.86 -8.10 -25.45
C GLY A 58 -0.39 -6.79 -26.09
N ILE A 59 -1.22 -5.74 -26.11
CA ILE A 59 -0.85 -4.41 -26.64
C ILE A 59 -0.67 -3.42 -25.48
N PHE A 60 0.54 -2.86 -25.36
CA PHE A 60 0.94 -1.96 -24.26
C PHE A 60 1.34 -0.55 -24.73
N GLY A 61 0.66 -0.04 -25.76
CA GLY A 61 0.85 1.32 -26.26
C GLY A 61 0.33 2.41 -25.31
N TYR A 62 0.29 3.64 -25.81
CA TYR A 62 -0.20 4.80 -25.06
C TYR A 62 -1.61 4.56 -24.51
N THR A 63 -1.76 4.69 -23.20
CA THR A 63 -3.01 4.44 -22.48
C THR A 63 -3.47 5.74 -21.81
N ALA A 64 -4.67 6.22 -22.18
CA ALA A 64 -5.35 7.30 -21.47
C ALA A 64 -6.11 6.75 -20.26
N ARG A 65 -6.33 7.59 -19.23
CA ARG A 65 -7.19 7.24 -18.10
C ARG A 65 -8.64 7.35 -18.52
N SER A 66 -9.46 6.34 -18.23
CA SER A 66 -10.90 6.35 -18.50
C SER A 66 -11.66 7.18 -17.47
N ASP A 67 -12.90 7.57 -17.78
CA ASP A 67 -13.77 8.28 -16.83
C ASP A 67 -13.96 7.49 -15.53
N SER A 68 -14.12 6.16 -15.63
CA SER A 68 -14.23 5.26 -14.49
C SER A 68 -13.01 5.31 -13.54
N TYR A 69 -11.83 5.67 -14.03
CA TYR A 69 -10.64 5.86 -13.18
C TYR A 69 -10.86 7.02 -12.21
N PHE A 70 -11.44 8.13 -12.69
CA PHE A 70 -11.71 9.30 -11.87
C PHE A 70 -12.88 9.07 -10.91
N GLU A 71 -13.92 8.38 -11.35
CA GLU A 71 -15.08 8.04 -10.51
C GLU A 71 -14.72 7.09 -9.35
N SER A 72 -13.76 6.18 -9.55
CA SER A 72 -13.35 5.20 -8.54
C SER A 72 -12.24 5.70 -7.58
N GLY A 73 -11.74 6.92 -7.77
CA GLY A 73 -10.50 7.45 -7.21
C GLY A 73 -10.44 7.65 -5.68
N GLY A 74 -11.34 7.05 -4.91
CA GLY A 74 -11.38 7.18 -3.45
C GLY A 74 -11.64 8.61 -3.00
N GLU A 75 -12.48 9.35 -3.74
CA GLU A 75 -12.83 10.73 -3.42
C GLU A 75 -13.30 10.85 -1.95
N GLY A 76 -12.73 11.80 -1.22
CA GLY A 76 -12.99 11.98 0.21
C GLY A 76 -12.16 11.07 1.15
N PHE A 77 -11.33 10.18 0.63
CA PHE A 77 -10.45 9.32 1.43
C PHE A 77 -8.98 9.69 1.27
N THR A 78 -8.20 9.49 2.33
CA THR A 78 -6.73 9.60 2.29
C THR A 78 -6.09 8.34 2.84
N ARG A 79 -5.02 7.89 2.20
CA ARG A 79 -4.25 6.73 2.69
C ARG A 79 -3.24 7.22 3.71
N VAL A 80 -3.31 6.68 4.93
CA VAL A 80 -2.37 6.97 6.01
C VAL A 80 -1.66 5.68 6.41
N ASN A 81 -0.35 5.77 6.65
CA ASN A 81 0.39 4.72 7.34
C ASN A 81 0.62 5.13 8.78
N ILE A 82 0.33 4.24 9.71
CA ILE A 82 0.47 4.50 11.14
C ILE A 82 1.45 3.49 11.70
N ALA A 83 2.59 4.00 12.17
CA ALA A 83 3.63 3.24 12.86
C ALA A 83 4.02 3.97 14.15
N CYS A 84 3.03 4.35 14.95
CA CYS A 84 3.21 5.05 16.21
C CYS A 84 2.23 4.53 17.29
N PRO A 85 2.52 4.77 18.58
CA PRO A 85 1.58 4.45 19.66
C PRO A 85 0.25 5.18 19.48
N ARG A 86 -0.83 4.59 20.01
CA ARG A 86 -2.19 5.16 19.94
C ARG A 86 -2.25 6.60 20.44
N SER A 87 -1.56 6.94 21.52
CA SER A 87 -1.52 8.31 22.06
C SER A 87 -1.00 9.33 21.06
N VAL A 88 0.09 9.00 20.35
CA VAL A 88 0.68 9.87 19.33
C VAL A 88 -0.23 9.98 18.11
N LEU A 89 -0.86 8.87 17.72
CA LEU A 89 -1.85 8.89 16.64
C LEU A 89 -3.03 9.80 16.98
N GLU A 90 -3.60 9.69 18.18
CA GLU A 90 -4.73 10.48 18.63
C GLU A 90 -4.41 11.98 18.62
N GLU A 91 -3.25 12.37 19.16
CA GLU A 91 -2.78 13.76 19.09
C GLU A 91 -2.65 14.25 17.64
N GLY A 92 -2.01 13.44 16.78
CA GLY A 92 -1.84 13.76 15.37
C GLY A 92 -3.17 13.95 14.64
N LEU A 93 -4.14 13.07 14.87
CA LEU A 93 -5.49 13.16 14.29
C LEU A 93 -6.22 14.42 14.76
N GLN A 94 -6.15 14.76 16.05
CA GLN A 94 -6.76 15.98 16.60
C GLN A 94 -6.17 17.25 15.97
N ARG A 95 -4.85 17.28 15.76
CA ARG A 95 -4.15 18.38 15.10
C ARG A 95 -4.56 18.53 13.65
N MET A 96 -4.66 17.42 12.91
CA MET A 96 -5.16 17.43 11.53
C MET A 96 -6.61 17.92 11.46
N ALA A 97 -7.50 17.42 12.33
CA ALA A 97 -8.89 17.88 12.38
C ALA A 97 -9.00 19.38 12.65
N SER A 98 -8.20 19.90 13.58
CA SER A 98 -8.17 21.34 13.90
C SER A 98 -7.72 22.19 12.72
N ALA A 99 -6.67 21.75 12.00
CA ALA A 99 -6.17 22.44 10.82
C ALA A 99 -7.20 22.46 9.67
N VAL A 100 -7.87 21.33 9.43
CA VAL A 100 -8.93 21.25 8.41
C VAL A 100 -10.12 22.15 8.77
N HIS A 101 -10.58 22.13 10.02
CA HIS A 101 -11.67 23.01 10.46
C HIS A 101 -11.33 24.50 10.30
N GLN A 102 -10.09 24.90 10.59
CA GLN A 102 -9.64 26.28 10.40
C GLN A 102 -9.56 26.69 8.92
N TRP A 103 -9.25 25.76 8.02
CA TRP A 103 -9.10 26.03 6.59
C TRP A 103 -10.44 26.16 5.85
N VAL A 104 -11.50 25.50 6.36
CA VAL A 104 -12.85 25.52 5.75
C VAL A 104 -13.68 26.75 6.19
N GLN A 105 -13.20 27.52 7.18
CA GLN A 105 -13.79 28.79 7.64
C GLN A 105 -13.24 29.97 6.84
#